data_AF-A0A9W7AAX1-F1
#
_entry.id   AF-A0A9W7AAX1-F1
#
_cell.length_a   1.000
_cell.length_b   1.000
_cell.length_c   1.000
_cell.angle_alpha   90.00
_cell.angle_beta   90.00
_cell.angle_gamma   90.00
#
_symmetry.space_group_name_H-M   'P 1'
#
loop_
_entity.id
_entity.type
_entity.pdbx_description
1 polymer ?
#
loop_
_entity_poly.entity_id
_entity_poly.type
_entity_poly.pdbx_seq_one_letter_code
_entity_poly.pdbx_strand_id
1 'polypeptide(L)'
;MELMFFEACEFNSDLSSWDVSNVTTMEGMFHWASAFNNDLSSWDVSNVTTMKFMFGRASAFNGDLSSWDVSNVTTMKGMFFDTSAFNGDLSLWNVSNVITMAGMFQGALAFNKNNIKNWDLWEIYRSNVSI
;
A
#
# COMPACT_ATOMS: atom_id res chain seq x y z
N MET A 1 -0.05 3.83 -13.83
CA MET A 1 1.18 4.45 -13.33
C MET A 1 2.02 3.35 -12.70
N GLU A 2 2.59 2.50 -13.55
CA GLU A 2 3.30 1.28 -13.14
C GLU A 2 4.81 1.54 -13.10
N LEU A 3 5.48 1.10 -12.02
CA LEU A 3 6.94 1.13 -11.84
C LEU A 3 7.62 2.51 -11.97
N MET A 4 6.86 3.61 -11.89
CA MET A 4 7.37 4.96 -12.20
C MET A 4 8.58 5.39 -11.37
N PHE A 5 8.61 5.04 -10.08
CA PHE A 5 9.72 5.31 -9.16
C PHE A 5 10.33 4.01 -8.61
N PHE A 6 10.29 2.94 -9.40
CA PHE A 6 10.95 1.68 -9.08
C PHE A 6 12.45 1.90 -8.87
N GLU A 7 12.98 1.41 -7.74
CA GLU A 7 14.40 1.57 -7.33
C GLU A 7 14.90 3.02 -7.23
N ALA A 8 13.98 3.99 -7.16
CA ALA A 8 14.34 5.39 -6.97
C ALA A 8 14.69 5.65 -5.50
N CYS A 9 15.79 5.06 -5.01
CA CYS A 9 16.19 5.02 -3.60
C CYS A 9 16.31 6.41 -2.94
N GLU A 10 16.63 7.44 -3.72
CA GLU A 10 16.78 8.83 -3.24
C GLU A 10 15.55 9.71 -3.55
N PHE A 11 14.51 9.16 -4.17
CA PHE A 11 13.34 9.94 -4.56
C PHE A 11 12.51 10.36 -3.34
N ASN A 12 12.45 11.67 -3.12
CA ASN A 12 11.65 12.28 -2.06
C ASN A 12 11.09 13.65 -2.46
N SER A 13 10.50 13.74 -3.66
CA SER A 13 9.86 14.97 -4.13
C SER A 13 8.39 15.03 -3.74
N ASP A 14 7.86 16.24 -3.53
CA ASP A 14 6.45 16.46 -3.24
C ASP A 14 5.56 15.97 -4.42
N LEU A 15 4.55 15.18 -4.07
CA LEU A 15 3.59 14.57 -4.99
C LEU A 15 2.13 14.98 -4.67
N SER A 16 1.93 15.87 -3.71
CA SER A 16 0.60 16.25 -3.20
C SER A 16 -0.31 16.86 -4.27
N SER A 17 0.26 17.45 -5.33
CA SER A 17 -0.46 18.08 -6.44
C SER A 17 -0.79 17.15 -7.61
N TRP A 18 -0.42 15.87 -7.53
CA TRP A 18 -0.63 14.94 -8.64
C TRP A 18 -2.10 14.51 -8.71
N ASP A 19 -2.69 14.66 -9.89
CA ASP A 19 -4.00 14.07 -10.18
C ASP A 19 -3.81 12.61 -10.61
N VAL A 20 -4.17 11.70 -9.72
CA VAL A 20 -4.15 10.25 -9.97
C VAL A 20 -5.56 9.65 -10.11
N SER A 21 -6.61 10.48 -10.18
CA SER A 21 -8.01 10.04 -10.16
C SER A 21 -8.37 9.11 -11.32
N ASN A 22 -7.67 9.18 -12.45
CA ASN A 22 -7.87 8.30 -13.61
C ASN A 22 -6.93 7.09 -13.65
N VAL A 23 -6.07 6.91 -12.64
CA VAL A 23 -5.09 5.82 -12.61
C VAL A 23 -5.79 4.52 -12.20
N THR A 24 -5.62 3.47 -13.00
CA THR A 24 -6.21 2.14 -12.73
C THR A 24 -5.21 1.12 -12.18
N THR A 25 -3.90 1.39 -12.31
CA THR A 25 -2.81 0.54 -11.80
C THR A 25 -1.72 1.39 -11.15
N MET A 26 -1.30 0.99 -9.94
CA MET A 26 -0.17 1.57 -9.19
C MET A 26 0.88 0.48 -8.85
N GLU A 27 0.95 -0.57 -9.66
CA GLU A 27 1.89 -1.68 -9.43
C GLU A 27 3.34 -1.17 -9.35
N GLY A 28 4.00 -1.52 -8.25
CA GLY A 28 5.41 -1.27 -8.00
C GLY A 28 5.85 0.19 -8.08
N MET A 29 4.92 1.15 -7.94
CA MET A 29 5.20 2.57 -8.19
C MET A 29 6.39 3.09 -7.38
N PHE A 30 6.52 2.70 -6.11
CA PHE A 30 7.61 3.08 -5.20
C PHE A 30 8.39 1.86 -4.68
N HIS A 31 8.35 0.73 -5.39
CA HIS A 31 9.07 -0.46 -4.95
C HIS A 31 10.58 -0.16 -4.91
N TRP A 32 11.24 -0.47 -3.79
CA TRP A 32 12.64 -0.17 -3.51
C TRP A 32 12.99 1.33 -3.40
N ALA A 33 12.01 2.24 -3.37
CA ALA A 33 12.26 3.65 -3.09
C ALA A 33 12.51 3.86 -1.58
N SER A 34 13.68 3.44 -1.10
CA SER A 34 13.99 3.26 0.32
C SER A 34 13.86 4.53 1.19
N ALA A 35 14.10 5.71 0.61
CA ALA A 35 13.95 7.01 1.28
C ALA A 35 12.57 7.65 1.13
N PHE A 36 11.66 7.06 0.36
CA PHE A 36 10.36 7.66 0.06
C PHE A 36 9.44 7.69 1.29
N ASN A 37 8.95 8.87 1.67
CA ASN A 37 8.00 9.05 2.77
C ASN A 37 7.14 10.33 2.59
N ASN A 38 6.71 10.61 1.36
CA ASN A 38 5.88 11.79 1.09
C ASN A 38 4.43 11.58 1.51
N ASP A 39 3.75 12.68 1.77
CA ASP A 39 2.31 12.70 2.00
C ASP A 39 1.55 12.37 0.71
N LEU A 40 0.65 11.39 0.79
CA LEU A 40 -0.20 10.91 -0.30
C LEU A 40 -1.69 10.93 0.09
N SER A 41 -2.04 11.56 1.23
CA SER A 41 -3.40 11.51 1.76
C SER A 41 -4.45 12.17 0.86
N SER A 42 -4.00 13.05 -0.06
CA SER A 42 -4.82 13.76 -1.04
C SER A 42 -5.13 12.97 -2.31
N TRP A 43 -4.47 11.83 -2.53
CA TRP A 43 -4.62 11.05 -3.75
C TRP A 43 -5.99 10.36 -3.82
N ASP A 44 -6.71 10.58 -4.90
CA ASP A 44 -7.92 9.82 -5.24
C ASP A 44 -7.52 8.51 -5.93
N VAL A 45 -7.52 7.42 -5.16
CA VAL A 45 -7.20 6.07 -5.64
C VAL A 45 -8.44 5.23 -5.96
N SER A 46 -9.63 5.83 -5.98
CA SER A 46 -10.91 5.10 -6.11
C SER A 46 -11.01 4.28 -7.39
N ASN A 47 -10.31 4.64 -8.46
CA ASN A 47 -10.29 3.90 -9.73
C ASN A 47 -9.18 2.83 -9.82
N VAL A 48 -8.32 2.70 -8.80
CA VAL A 48 -7.20 1.76 -8.80
C VAL A 48 -7.69 0.34 -8.57
N THR A 49 -7.22 -0.58 -9.40
CA THR A 49 -7.58 -2.01 -9.34
C THR A 49 -6.44 -2.91 -8.86
N THR A 50 -5.19 -2.44 -8.93
CA THR A 50 -3.99 -3.16 -8.46
C THR A 50 -3.00 -2.22 -7.77
N MET A 51 -2.54 -2.63 -6.58
CA MET A 51 -1.52 -1.96 -5.78
C MET A 51 -0.36 -2.90 -5.43
N LYS A 52 -0.14 -3.92 -6.27
CA LYS A 52 0.90 -4.93 -6.07
C LYS A 52 2.27 -4.29 -5.88
N PHE A 53 2.97 -4.64 -4.81
CA PHE A 53 4.30 -4.12 -4.44
C PHE A 53 4.43 -2.58 -4.45
N MET A 54 3.35 -1.81 -4.35
CA MET A 54 3.39 -0.35 -4.53
C MET A 54 4.43 0.33 -3.63
N PHE A 55 4.55 -0.10 -2.37
CA PHE A 55 5.53 0.39 -1.41
C PHE A 55 6.52 -0.70 -0.96
N GLY A 56 6.58 -1.83 -1.68
CA GLY A 56 7.48 -2.93 -1.31
C GLY A 56 8.91 -2.42 -1.13
N ARG A 57 9.55 -2.71 -0.01
CA ARG A 57 10.92 -2.30 0.32
C ARG A 57 11.16 -0.78 0.34
N ALA A 58 10.11 0.04 0.37
CA ALA A 58 10.21 1.47 0.67
C ALA A 58 10.41 1.64 2.18
N SER A 59 11.61 1.30 2.68
CA SER A 59 11.89 1.10 4.11
C SER A 59 11.47 2.25 5.04
N ALA A 60 11.54 3.50 4.56
CA ALA A 60 11.20 4.70 5.31
C ALA A 60 9.71 5.09 5.24
N PHE A 61 8.91 4.44 4.40
CA PHE A 61 7.53 4.83 4.16
C PHE A 61 6.64 4.57 5.38
N ASN A 62 5.96 5.61 5.84
CA ASN A 62 4.96 5.60 6.90
C ASN A 62 3.91 6.71 6.69
N GLY A 63 3.54 6.98 5.44
CA GLY A 63 2.52 7.98 5.09
C GLY A 63 1.13 7.58 5.58
N ASP A 64 0.27 8.57 5.82
CA ASP A 64 -1.14 8.35 6.14
C ASP A 64 -1.90 7.96 4.87
N LEU A 65 -2.53 6.79 4.91
CA LEU A 65 -3.33 6.22 3.82
C LEU A 65 -4.79 5.96 4.25
N SER A 66 -5.19 6.45 5.43
CA SER A 66 -6.50 6.15 6.02
C SER A 66 -7.67 6.66 5.19
N SER A 67 -7.46 7.71 4.38
CA SER A 67 -8.46 8.33 3.50
C SER A 67 -8.68 7.60 2.18
N TRP A 68 -7.81 6.65 1.82
CA TRP A 68 -7.85 6.00 0.51
C TRP A 68 -9.07 5.09 0.36
N ASP A 69 -9.84 5.31 -0.70
CA ASP A 69 -10.89 4.37 -1.13
C ASP A 69 -10.26 3.25 -1.97
N VAL A 70 -10.02 2.12 -1.33
CA VAL A 70 -9.46 0.91 -1.96
C VAL A 70 -10.52 -0.10 -2.37
N SER A 71 -11.80 0.29 -2.39
CA SER A 71 -12.91 -0.65 -2.60
C SER A 71 -12.88 -1.34 -3.98
N ASN A 72 -12.22 -0.76 -4.98
CA ASN A 72 -12.05 -1.35 -6.31
C ASN A 72 -10.76 -2.20 -6.47
N VAL A 73 -9.90 -2.26 -5.45
CA VAL A 73 -8.64 -2.98 -5.52
C VAL A 73 -8.88 -4.49 -5.44
N THR A 74 -8.30 -5.22 -6.38
CA THR A 74 -8.39 -6.68 -6.47
C THR A 74 -7.12 -7.40 -6.00
N THR A 75 -5.98 -6.70 -5.94
CA THR A 75 -4.72 -7.27 -5.46
C THR A 75 -3.86 -6.25 -4.73
N MET A 76 -3.41 -6.64 -3.54
CA MET A 76 -2.47 -5.90 -2.68
C MET A 76 -1.24 -6.74 -2.36
N LYS A 77 -0.93 -7.72 -3.22
CA LYS A 77 0.20 -8.63 -3.06
C LYS A 77 1.48 -7.85 -2.77
N GLY A 78 2.10 -8.10 -1.61
CA GLY A 78 3.34 -7.48 -1.19
C GLY A 78 3.33 -5.94 -1.14
N MET A 79 2.18 -5.29 -1.03
CA MET A 79 2.08 -3.81 -1.07
C MET A 79 3.02 -3.13 -0.07
N PHE A 80 3.19 -3.69 1.13
CA PHE A 80 4.09 -3.23 2.20
C PHE A 80 5.17 -4.27 2.55
N PHE A 81 5.53 -5.15 1.61
CA PHE A 81 6.56 -6.17 1.81
C PHE A 81 7.88 -5.51 2.19
N ASP A 82 8.55 -5.92 3.28
CA ASP A 82 9.79 -5.34 3.81
C ASP A 82 9.72 -3.80 4.00
N THR A 83 8.53 -3.24 4.25
CA THR A 83 8.33 -1.80 4.52
C THR A 83 8.45 -1.54 6.02
N SER A 84 9.68 -1.58 6.53
CA SER A 84 9.96 -1.70 7.96
C SER A 84 9.33 -0.63 8.85
N ALA A 85 9.21 0.62 8.36
CA ALA A 85 8.69 1.74 9.15
C ALA A 85 7.16 1.85 9.14
N PHE A 86 6.46 1.11 8.28
CA PHE A 86 5.03 1.31 8.07
C PHE A 86 4.20 0.85 9.27
N ASN A 87 3.36 1.75 9.78
CA ASN A 87 2.42 1.51 10.87
C ASN A 87 1.12 2.33 10.70
N GLY A 88 0.70 2.59 9.45
CA GLY A 88 -0.52 3.34 9.16
C GLY A 88 -1.79 2.60 9.60
N ASP A 89 -2.81 3.36 10.04
CA ASP A 89 -4.15 2.81 10.36
C ASP A 89 -4.93 2.57 9.06
N LEU A 90 -5.28 1.31 8.81
CA LEU A 90 -6.00 0.86 7.62
C LEU A 90 -7.40 0.33 7.96
N SER A 91 -7.90 0.62 9.17
CA SER A 91 -9.12 0.02 9.70
C SER A 91 -10.40 0.46 8.99
N LEU A 92 -10.32 1.52 8.16
CA LEU A 92 -11.39 2.03 7.31
C LEU A 92 -11.37 1.46 5.89
N TRP A 93 -10.31 0.76 5.48
CA TRP A 93 -10.22 0.21 4.14
C TRP A 93 -11.25 -0.89 3.91
N ASN A 94 -12.05 -0.73 2.85
CA ASN A 94 -12.92 -1.78 2.36
C ASN A 94 -12.13 -2.72 1.44
N VAL A 95 -11.81 -3.92 1.94
CA VAL A 95 -11.02 -4.92 1.21
C VAL A 95 -11.85 -6.08 0.67
N SER A 96 -13.18 -5.95 0.60
CA SER A 96 -14.09 -7.04 0.20
C SER A 96 -13.85 -7.55 -1.23
N ASN A 97 -13.26 -6.73 -2.10
CA ASN A 97 -12.96 -7.09 -3.49
C ASN A 97 -11.53 -7.62 -3.69
N VAL A 98 -10.71 -7.66 -2.63
CA VAL A 98 -9.32 -8.09 -2.73
C VAL A 98 -9.26 -9.62 -2.83
N ILE A 99 -8.70 -10.11 -3.92
CA ILE A 99 -8.50 -11.54 -4.20
C ILE A 99 -7.25 -12.06 -3.48
N THR A 100 -6.20 -11.24 -3.36
CA THR A 100 -4.96 -11.66 -2.71
C THR A 100 -4.20 -10.51 -2.05
N MET A 101 -3.70 -10.80 -0.84
CA MET A 101 -2.82 -9.96 -0.04
C MET A 101 -1.52 -10.69 0.31
N ALA A 102 -1.12 -11.67 -0.51
CA ALA A 102 0.00 -12.54 -0.19
C ALA A 102 1.27 -11.75 0.14
N GLY A 103 1.80 -11.94 1.34
CA GLY A 103 3.01 -11.27 1.83
C GLY A 103 2.88 -9.74 1.95
N MET A 104 1.66 -9.18 1.98
CA MET A 104 1.43 -7.73 2.03
C MET A 104 2.20 -7.02 3.14
N PHE A 105 2.30 -7.64 4.32
CA PHE A 105 2.99 -7.09 5.50
C PHE A 105 4.20 -7.92 5.93
N GLN A 106 4.64 -8.88 5.12
CA GLN A 106 5.82 -9.67 5.46
C GLN A 106 7.03 -8.73 5.55
N GLY A 107 7.69 -8.68 6.70
CA GLY A 107 8.82 -7.77 6.94
C GLY A 107 8.44 -6.32 7.29
N ALA A 108 7.14 -6.00 7.45
CA ALA A 108 6.69 -4.71 7.96
C ALA A 108 6.81 -4.68 9.50
N LEU A 109 8.04 -4.51 10.00
CA LEU A 109 8.40 -4.72 11.41
C LEU A 109 7.64 -3.81 12.41
N ALA A 110 7.30 -2.59 12.00
CA ALA A 110 6.57 -1.64 12.84
C ALA A 110 5.05 -1.83 12.83
N PHE A 111 4.51 -2.68 11.95
CA PHE A 111 3.09 -2.73 11.68
C PHE A 111 2.29 -3.35 12.84
N ASN A 112 1.33 -2.59 13.37
CA ASN A 112 0.42 -3.05 14.42
C ASN A 112 -0.81 -3.74 13.81
N LYS A 113 -1.07 -5.00 14.20
CA LYS A 113 -2.24 -5.76 13.74
C LYS A 113 -3.59 -5.09 14.06
N ASN A 114 -3.66 -4.23 15.08
CA ASN A 114 -4.87 -3.48 15.39
C ASN A 114 -5.26 -2.48 14.29
N ASN A 115 -4.33 -2.11 13.42
CA ASN A 115 -4.58 -1.24 12.27
C ASN A 115 -5.44 -1.91 11.18
N ILE A 116 -5.70 -3.22 11.30
CA ILE A 116 -6.59 -3.99 10.41
C ILE A 116 -7.66 -4.77 11.19
N LYS A 117 -7.98 -4.33 12.42
CA LYS A 117 -8.89 -5.04 13.33
C LYS A 117 -10.31 -5.29 12.78
N ASN A 118 -10.74 -4.48 11.82
CA ASN A 118 -12.08 -4.55 11.23
C ASN A 118 -12.13 -5.36 9.92
N TRP A 119 -10.98 -5.80 9.40
CA TRP A 119 -10.96 -6.62 8.19
C TRP A 119 -11.53 -8.00 8.53
N ASP A 120 -12.37 -8.56 7.65
CA ASP A 120 -12.91 -9.90 7.85
C ASP A 120 -11.81 -10.94 7.63
N LEU A 121 -11.02 -11.17 8.69
CA LEU A 121 -9.83 -11.99 8.61
C LEU A 121 -10.13 -13.48 8.37
N TRP A 122 -11.39 -13.93 8.52
CA TRP A 122 -11.75 -15.36 8.45
C TRP A 122 -11.69 -15.92 7.01
N GLU A 123 -11.93 -15.11 5.97
CA GLU A 123 -11.57 -15.48 4.59
C GLU A 123 -10.09 -15.25 4.28
N ILE A 124 -9.48 -14.26 4.91
CA ILE A 124 -8.09 -13.83 4.69
C ILE A 124 -7.07 -14.85 5.24
N TYR A 125 -7.40 -15.62 6.28
CA TYR A 125 -6.56 -16.71 6.81
C TYR A 125 -6.26 -17.82 5.78
N ARG A 126 -7.00 -17.93 4.66
CA ARG A 126 -6.65 -18.80 3.53
C ARG A 126 -5.64 -18.18 2.54
N SER A 127 -5.34 -16.88 2.62
CA SER A 127 -4.71 -16.13 1.52
C SER A 127 -3.32 -15.50 1.82
N ASN A 128 -2.65 -15.91 2.91
CA ASN A 128 -1.24 -15.54 3.21
C ASN A 128 -1.00 -14.09 3.69
N VAL A 129 -1.75 -13.63 4.69
CA VAL A 129 -1.29 -12.49 5.52
C VAL A 129 -0.33 -13.02 6.57
N SER A 130 0.92 -13.25 6.17
CA SER A 130 2.02 -13.56 7.08
C SER A 130 2.54 -12.25 7.67
N ILE A 131 2.28 -12.02 8.95
CA ILE A 131 2.85 -10.93 9.76
C ILE A 131 3.76 -11.57 10.80
#